data_AF-B8HGL2-F1
#
_entry.id   AF-B8HGL2-F1
#
_cell.length_a   1.000
_cell.length_b   1.000
_cell.length_c   1.000
_cell.angle_alpha   90.00
_cell.angle_beta   90.00
_cell.angle_gamma   90.00
#
_symmetry.space_group_name_H-M   'P 1'
#
loop_
_entity.id
_entity.type
_entity.pdbx_description
1 polymer ?
#
loop_
_entity_poly.entity_id
_entity_poly.type
_entity_poly.pdbx_seq_one_letter_code
_entity_poly.pdbx_strand_id
1 'polypeptide(L)'
;MTDSGTGGADDPFDGSDEIVGGTPPEQTPESIAEDVRHDIQLGHVQDDVSTVLEERFEEAGIDARPEEVDDLAEEIERDASS
;
A
#
# COMPACT_ATOMS: atom_id res chain seq x y z
N MET A 1 -16.43 40.60 40.09
CA MET A 1 -17.01 39.36 40.65
C MET A 1 -18.11 38.90 39.70
N THR A 2 -17.83 37.87 38.93
CA THR A 2 -18.85 37.03 38.28
C THR A 2 -18.36 35.60 38.47
N ASP A 3 -19.07 34.90 39.34
CA ASP A 3 -18.94 33.49 39.66
C ASP A 3 -20.08 32.73 38.93
N SER A 4 -19.90 31.41 38.79
CA SER A 4 -20.89 30.40 38.36
C SER A 4 -21.16 30.30 36.85
N GLY A 5 -21.14 29.12 36.22
CA GLY A 5 -20.99 27.77 36.76
C GLY A 5 -20.86 26.69 35.67
N THR A 6 -20.40 25.53 36.13
CA THR A 6 -20.23 24.23 35.47
C THR A 6 -21.32 23.86 34.47
N GLY A 7 -20.91 23.36 33.30
CA GLY A 7 -21.83 22.76 32.34
C GLY A 7 -21.13 21.98 31.25
N GLY A 8 -20.65 20.77 31.59
CA GLY A 8 -20.63 19.60 30.71
C GLY A 8 -19.67 19.57 29.53
N ALA A 9 -19.07 18.39 29.34
CA ALA A 9 -18.33 17.94 28.16
C ALA A 9 -16.93 18.53 27.96
N ASP A 10 -15.99 18.06 28.79
CA ASP A 10 -14.75 17.48 28.24
C ASP A 10 -15.13 16.31 27.31
N ASP A 11 -15.70 16.60 26.15
CA ASP A 11 -15.83 15.64 25.05
C ASP A 11 -14.89 16.13 23.95
N PRO A 12 -13.59 15.82 24.08
CA PRO A 12 -12.62 16.19 23.07
C PRO A 12 -12.79 15.19 21.94
N PHE A 13 -13.83 15.32 21.12
CA PHE A 13 -13.96 14.65 19.83
C PHE A 13 -13.15 13.36 19.77
N ASP A 14 -13.69 12.32 20.42
CA ASP A 14 -13.29 10.91 20.34
C ASP A 14 -13.53 10.36 18.91
N GLY A 15 -13.25 11.18 17.90
CA GLY A 15 -12.89 10.74 16.58
C GLY A 15 -11.38 10.58 16.63
N SER A 16 -10.96 9.39 17.05
CA SER A 16 -9.68 8.82 16.67
C SER A 16 -9.63 8.67 15.15
N ASP A 17 -9.59 9.81 14.46
CA ASP A 17 -8.92 9.97 13.19
C ASP A 17 -7.58 10.54 13.66
N GLU A 18 -6.69 9.70 14.20
CA GLU A 18 -5.59 9.23 13.36
C GLU A 18 -5.91 9.49 11.89
N ILE A 19 -5.81 10.77 11.51
CA ILE A 19 -5.45 11.16 10.17
C ILE A 19 -4.24 10.29 9.89
N VAL A 20 -4.49 9.14 9.29
CA VAL A 20 -3.51 8.38 8.53
C VAL A 20 -2.75 9.46 7.84
N GLY A 21 -1.55 9.72 8.35
CA GLY A 21 -0.63 10.62 7.73
C GLY A 21 -0.46 9.98 6.38
N GLY A 22 -1.17 10.50 5.38
CA GLY A 22 -1.00 10.16 3.99
C GLY A 22 0.35 10.69 3.59
N THR A 23 1.41 10.11 4.17
CA THR A 23 2.63 9.86 3.44
C THR A 23 2.13 9.21 2.15
N PRO A 24 2.42 9.78 0.96
CA PRO A 24 2.14 9.06 -0.27
C PRO A 24 2.67 7.65 -0.06
N PRO A 25 1.89 6.59 -0.39
CA PRO A 25 2.32 5.23 -0.10
C PRO A 25 3.74 5.13 -0.60
N GLU A 26 4.69 5.00 0.34
CA GLU A 26 6.07 4.77 -0.03
C GLU A 26 5.97 3.47 -0.79
N GLN A 27 6.14 3.53 -2.12
CA GLN A 27 5.92 2.35 -2.93
C GLN A 27 7.00 1.37 -2.49
N THR A 28 6.58 0.37 -1.71
CA THR A 28 7.44 -0.71 -1.26
C THR A 28 7.30 -1.87 -2.24
N PRO A 29 8.27 -2.80 -2.25
CA PRO A 29 8.19 -4.00 -3.06
C PRO A 29 6.87 -4.76 -2.85
N GLU A 30 6.41 -4.85 -1.60
CA GLU A 30 5.19 -5.57 -1.23
C GLU A 30 3.92 -4.83 -1.69
N SER A 31 3.88 -3.50 -1.59
CA SER A 31 2.74 -2.71 -2.07
C SER A 31 2.59 -2.84 -3.59
N ILE A 32 3.71 -2.79 -4.32
CA ILE A 32 3.73 -2.97 -5.78
C ILE A 32 3.33 -4.40 -6.13
N ALA A 33 3.79 -5.39 -5.38
CA ALA A 33 3.39 -6.79 -5.57
C ALA A 33 1.88 -6.99 -5.43
N GLU A 34 1.27 -6.36 -4.42
CA GLU A 34 -0.17 -6.40 -4.20
C GLU A 34 -0.94 -5.76 -5.37
N ASP A 35 -0.46 -4.61 -5.88
CA ASP A 35 -1.05 -3.94 -7.04
C ASP A 35 -0.96 -4.81 -8.31
N VAL A 36 0.21 -5.38 -8.59
CA VAL A 36 0.42 -6.26 -9.76
C VAL A 36 -0.44 -7.52 -9.65
N ARG A 37 -0.54 -8.12 -8.46
CA ARG A 37 -1.44 -9.25 -8.21
C ARG A 37 -2.89 -8.90 -8.56
N HIS A 38 -3.37 -7.75 -8.10
CA HIS A 38 -4.72 -7.30 -8.38
C HIS A 38 -4.91 -7.06 -9.89
N ASP A 39 -3.93 -6.47 -10.56
CA ASP A 39 -3.95 -6.28 -12.02
C ASP A 39 -4.02 -7.62 -12.77
N ILE A 40 -3.31 -8.66 -12.33
CA ILE A 40 -3.41 -10.02 -12.91
C ILE A 40 -4.81 -10.58 -12.72
N GLN A 41 -5.39 -10.47 -11.52
CA GLN A 41 -6.74 -10.96 -11.23
C GLN A 41 -7.82 -10.26 -12.07
N LEU A 42 -7.61 -9.00 -12.41
CA LEU A 42 -8.47 -8.23 -13.31
C LEU A 42 -8.20 -8.51 -14.79
N GLY A 43 -7.14 -9.26 -15.13
CA GLY A 43 -6.72 -9.55 -16.49
C GLY A 43 -6.05 -8.36 -17.20
N HIS A 44 -5.45 -7.45 -16.43
CA HIS A 44 -4.75 -6.26 -16.92
C HIS A 44 -3.26 -6.49 -17.20
N VAL A 45 -2.69 -7.57 -16.69
CA VAL A 45 -1.30 -7.96 -16.98
C VAL A 45 -1.29 -8.90 -18.19
N GLN A 46 -0.59 -8.49 -19.26
CA GLN A 46 -0.40 -9.28 -20.47
C GLN A 46 1.05 -9.72 -20.70
N ASP A 47 2.01 -9.01 -20.11
CA ASP A 47 3.43 -9.35 -20.12
C ASP A 47 3.77 -10.22 -18.90
N ASP A 48 5.01 -10.72 -18.85
CA ASP A 48 5.49 -11.53 -17.73
C ASP A 48 5.51 -10.71 -16.43
N VAL A 49 5.09 -11.33 -15.32
CA VAL A 49 4.95 -10.64 -14.02
C VAL A 49 6.28 -10.04 -13.54
N SER A 50 7.40 -10.74 -13.76
CA SER A 50 8.74 -10.24 -13.43
C SER A 50 9.08 -8.96 -14.20
N THR A 51 8.74 -8.88 -15.49
CA THR A 51 8.98 -7.67 -16.30
C THR A 51 8.18 -6.49 -15.76
N VAL A 52 6.91 -6.71 -15.42
CA VAL A 52 6.04 -5.66 -14.85
C VAL A 52 6.58 -5.17 -13.50
N LEU A 53 7.07 -6.08 -12.65
CA LEU A 53 7.66 -5.70 -11.36
C LEU A 53 8.95 -4.91 -11.53
N GLU A 54 9.85 -5.31 -12.43
CA GLU A 54 11.07 -4.55 -12.74
C GLU A 54 10.72 -3.11 -13.13
N GLU A 55 9.77 -2.91 -14.05
CA GLU A 55 9.34 -1.58 -14.48
C GLU A 55 8.76 -0.75 -13.33
N ARG A 56 7.95 -1.36 -12.47
CA ARG A 56 7.35 -0.67 -11.32
C ARG A 56 8.38 -0.35 -10.23
N PHE A 57 9.37 -1.22 -10.02
CA PHE A 57 10.47 -0.98 -9.09
C PHE A 57 11.36 0.16 -9.58
N GLU A 58 11.71 0.18 -10.87
CA GLU A 58 12.43 1.29 -11.49
C GLU A 58 11.66 2.61 -11.37
N GLU A 59 10.35 2.61 -11.63
CA GLU A 59 9.48 3.79 -11.49
C GLU A 59 9.40 4.29 -10.04
N ALA A 60 9.37 3.36 -9.09
CA ALA A 60 9.37 3.65 -7.65
C ALA A 60 10.77 4.01 -7.09
N GLY A 61 11.83 3.85 -7.89
CA GLY A 61 13.21 4.05 -7.42
C GLY A 61 13.69 2.97 -6.44
N ILE A 62 13.10 1.78 -6.50
CA ILE A 62 13.46 0.61 -5.71
C ILE A 62 14.54 -0.17 -6.45
N ASP A 63 15.68 -0.39 -5.80
CA ASP A 63 16.76 -1.22 -6.32
C ASP A 63 16.57 -2.66 -5.80
N ALA A 64 15.96 -3.50 -6.64
CA ALA A 64 15.76 -4.92 -6.36
C ALA A 64 16.65 -5.75 -7.27
N ARG A 65 17.23 -6.83 -6.74
CA ARG A 65 18.00 -7.75 -7.59
C ARG A 65 17.05 -8.57 -8.47
N PRO A 66 17.48 -8.99 -9.66
CA PRO A 66 16.67 -9.82 -10.54
C PRO A 66 16.14 -11.08 -9.85
N GLU A 67 16.96 -11.72 -9.00
CA GLU A 67 16.51 -12.92 -8.27
C GLU A 67 15.38 -12.63 -7.28
N GLU A 68 15.36 -11.44 -6.68
CA GLU A 68 14.30 -11.01 -5.74
C GLU A 68 13.00 -10.68 -6.48
N VAL A 69 13.12 -10.15 -7.71
CA VAL A 69 11.98 -9.88 -8.58
C VAL A 69 11.36 -11.19 -9.05
N ASP A 70 12.18 -12.16 -9.48
CA ASP A 70 11.71 -13.48 -9.91
C ASP A 70 11.00 -14.23 -8.78
N ASP A 71 11.57 -14.24 -7.57
CA ASP A 71 10.96 -14.87 -6.40
C ASP A 71 9.58 -14.25 -6.09
N LEU A 72 9.48 -12.92 -6.17
CA LEU A 72 8.25 -12.18 -5.91
C LEU A 72 7.20 -12.41 -7.01
N ALA A 73 7.62 -12.48 -8.26
CA ALA A 73 6.75 -12.81 -9.39
C ALA A 73 6.12 -14.20 -9.21
N GLU A 74 6.90 -15.21 -8.81
CA GLU A 74 6.38 -16.55 -8.52
C GLU A 74 5.35 -16.54 -7.39
N GLU A 75 5.56 -15.75 -6.33
CA GLU A 75 4.59 -15.60 -5.24
C GLU A 75 3.28 -14.99 -5.74
N ILE A 76 3.36 -13.89 -6.50
CA ILE A 76 2.19 -13.19 -7.04
C ILE A 76 1.37 -14.10 -7.96
N GLU A 77 2.01 -14.84 -8.87
CA GLU A 77 1.32 -15.73 -9.79
C GLU A 77 0.56 -16.86 -9.06
N ARG A 78 1.18 -17.41 -8.00
CA ARG A 78 0.54 -18.42 -7.13
C ARG A 78 -0.67 -17.83 -6.41
N ASP A 79 -0.54 -16.63 -5.87
CA ASP A 79 -1.58 -15.93 -5.12
C ASP A 79 -2.70 -15.36 -5.99
N ALA A 80 -2.42 -15.05 -7.25
CA ALA A 80 -3.41 -14.62 -8.24
C ALA A 80 -4.24 -15.79 -8.77
N SER A 81 -3.68 -17.01 -8.78
CA SER A 81 -4.37 -18.23 -9.23
C SER A 81 -5.25 -18.90 -8.17
N SER A 82 -5.20 -18.46 -6.91
CA SER A 82 -6.01 -19.01 -5.80
C SER A 82 -7.39 -18.38 -5.71
#